data_AF-A0AA96XCI0-F1
#
_entry.id   AF-A0AA96XCI0-F1
#
_cell.length_a   1.000
_cell.length_b   1.000
_cell.length_c   1.000
_cell.angle_alpha   90.00
_cell.angle_beta   90.00
_cell.angle_gamma   90.00
#
_symmetry.space_group_name_H-M   'P 1'
#
loop_
_entity.id
_entity.type
_entity.pdbx_description
1 polymer ?
#
loop_
_entity_poly.entity_id
_entity_poly.type
_entity_poly.pdbx_seq_one_letter_code
_entity_poly.pdbx_strand_id
1 'polypeptide(L)'
;MGLAPAAQSDLTVRPPVLALVGELAPRCSQAGFLDDALLRAAAVNLVAPTPALIALAAVPIPPETSAMKPDRIEGTEPGFQAFDRDENTGVPVGKALKSKRWEADGALRASYAPTLKQLVSVRIRATGPGTVRAIVRTPQGVGLKDPEKDFAFVNPTVCRFTGTGQWEECPLQVPLRDVDAVSVFPERADTELKELEVHGAR
;
A
#
# COMPACT_ATOMS: atom_id res chain seq x y z
N MET A 1 0.46 5.81 21.00
CA MET A 1 -0.49 5.33 19.97
C MET A 1 -0.73 6.46 19.01
N GLY A 2 -0.04 6.38 17.87
CA GLY A 2 0.09 7.44 16.88
C GLY A 2 -0.76 7.16 15.65
N LEU A 3 -0.33 7.69 14.51
CA LEU A 3 -0.98 7.69 13.20
C LEU A 3 -1.42 6.32 12.63
N ALA A 4 -1.20 5.20 13.32
CA ALA A 4 -1.50 3.85 12.83
C ALA A 4 -2.95 3.64 12.36
N PRO A 5 -4.00 4.09 13.08
CA PRO A 5 -5.36 3.99 12.57
C PRO A 5 -5.59 4.79 11.28
N ALA A 6 -4.89 5.91 11.09
CA ALA A 6 -4.97 6.72 9.89
C ALA A 6 -4.22 6.08 8.71
N ALA A 7 -3.23 5.23 8.98
CA ALA A 7 -2.42 4.50 8.00
C ALA A 7 -3.01 3.14 7.59
N GLN A 8 -4.13 2.73 8.18
CA GLN A 8 -4.72 1.41 7.98
C GLN A 8 -5.90 1.49 6.99
N SER A 9 -5.94 0.58 6.01
CA SER A 9 -7.13 0.44 5.16
C SER A 9 -8.37 0.07 5.99
N ASP A 10 -9.55 0.41 5.46
CA ASP A 10 -10.86 0.10 6.05
C ASP A 10 -11.15 0.74 7.43
N LEU A 11 -10.24 1.58 7.93
CA LEU A 11 -10.48 2.42 9.10
C LEU A 11 -10.80 3.86 8.68
N THR A 12 -11.97 4.34 9.10
CA THR A 12 -12.36 5.73 8.90
C THR A 12 -11.97 6.57 10.10
N VAL A 13 -11.04 7.52 9.91
CA VAL A 13 -10.72 8.53 10.91
C VAL A 13 -11.78 9.63 10.88
N ARG A 14 -12.45 9.86 12.01
CA ARG A 14 -13.48 10.91 12.10
C ARG A 14 -12.87 12.30 11.89
N PRO A 15 -13.56 13.25 11.22
CA PRO A 15 -13.02 14.58 10.94
C PRO A 15 -12.46 15.35 12.15
N PRO A 16 -13.08 15.32 13.35
CA PRO A 16 -12.51 15.99 14.52
C PRO A 16 -11.18 15.39 14.98
N VAL A 17 -11.02 14.08 14.83
CA VAL A 17 -9.75 13.38 15.15
C VAL A 17 -8.69 13.73 14.12
N LEU A 18 -9.06 13.81 12.84
CA LEU A 18 -8.17 14.19 11.77
C LEU A 18 -7.64 15.63 11.92
N ALA A 19 -8.50 16.57 12.32
CA ALA A 19 -8.09 17.94 12.65
C ALA A 19 -7.05 17.94 13.78
N LEU A 20 -7.34 17.23 14.88
CA LEU A 20 -6.41 17.09 16.01
C LEU A 20 -5.07 16.46 15.58
N VAL A 21 -5.11 15.46 14.71
CA VAL A 21 -3.90 14.86 14.14
C VAL A 21 -3.08 15.90 13.37
N GLY A 22 -3.72 16.74 12.56
CA GLY A 22 -3.04 17.83 11.84
C GLY A 22 -2.36 18.84 12.77
N GLU A 23 -2.97 19.16 13.91
CA GLU A 23 -2.42 20.08 14.89
C GLU A 23 -1.28 19.48 15.72
N LEU A 24 -1.39 18.19 16.08
CA LEU A 24 -0.42 17.51 16.93
C LEU A 24 0.78 16.93 16.16
N ALA A 25 0.59 16.52 14.90
CA ALA A 25 1.64 15.88 14.11
C ALA A 25 2.94 16.70 14.02
N PRO A 26 2.91 18.03 13.80
CA PRO A 26 4.15 18.83 13.76
C PRO A 26 4.92 18.80 15.07
N ARG A 27 4.22 18.87 16.21
CA ARG A 27 4.84 18.83 17.54
C ARG A 27 5.43 17.45 17.85
N CYS A 28 4.69 16.39 17.52
CA CYS A 28 5.16 15.01 17.69
C CYS A 28 6.36 14.69 16.79
N SER A 29 6.37 15.21 15.56
CA SER A 29 7.49 15.07 14.63
C SER A 29 8.74 15.79 15.16
N GLN A 30 8.61 17.05 15.60
CA GLN A 30 9.72 17.81 16.19
C GLN A 30 10.33 17.12 17.42
N ALA A 31 9.51 16.43 18.22
CA ALA A 31 9.95 15.70 19.39
C ALA A 31 10.48 14.28 19.08
N GLY A 32 10.54 13.87 17.80
CA GLY A 32 11.04 12.55 17.40
C GLY A 32 10.12 11.38 17.72
N PHE A 33 8.84 11.64 18.01
CA PHE A 33 7.85 10.61 18.36
C PHE A 33 7.06 10.08 17.16
N LEU A 34 7.40 10.53 15.95
CA LEU A 34 6.68 10.17 14.73
C LEU A 34 7.61 9.45 13.76
N ASP A 35 7.35 8.17 13.56
CA ASP A 35 8.02 7.36 12.55
C ASP A 35 7.66 7.84 11.13
N ASP A 36 8.67 7.99 10.25
CA ASP A 36 8.50 8.54 8.91
C ASP A 36 7.67 7.61 8.00
N ALA A 37 7.87 6.30 8.10
CA ALA A 37 7.10 5.32 7.33
C ALA A 37 5.61 5.37 7.74
N LEU A 38 5.34 5.46 9.04
CA LEU A 38 3.98 5.60 9.57
C LEU A 38 3.32 6.93 9.16
N LEU A 39 4.06 8.04 9.21
CA LEU A 39 3.57 9.36 8.78
C LEU A 39 3.14 9.35 7.31
N ARG A 40 3.97 8.81 6.44
CA ARG A 40 3.69 8.71 5.00
C ARG A 40 2.52 7.78 4.71
N ALA A 41 2.45 6.63 5.39
CA ALA A 41 1.34 5.70 5.25
C ALA A 41 0.00 6.34 5.63
N ALA A 42 -0.03 7.14 6.70
CA ALA A 42 -1.22 7.88 7.08
C ALA A 42 -1.60 8.96 6.05
N ALA A 43 -0.63 9.71 5.54
CA ALA A 43 -0.86 10.72 4.51
C ALA A 43 -1.41 10.12 3.21
N VAL A 44 -0.96 8.93 2.81
CA VAL A 44 -1.43 8.23 1.61
C VAL A 44 -2.84 7.65 1.77
N ASN A 45 -3.14 7.05 2.92
CA ASN A 45 -4.39 6.31 3.11
C ASN A 45 -5.61 7.22 3.34
N LEU A 46 -5.40 8.40 3.94
CA LEU A 46 -6.47 9.35 4.20
C LEU A 46 -7.03 9.91 2.89
N VAL A 47 -8.36 9.93 2.77
CA VAL A 47 -9.05 10.51 1.59
C VAL A 47 -8.80 12.01 1.46
N ALA A 48 -8.68 12.70 2.59
CA ALA A 48 -8.43 14.15 2.66
C ALA A 48 -7.44 14.45 3.79
N PRO A 49 -6.14 14.15 3.62
CA PRO A 49 -5.14 14.40 4.64
C PRO A 49 -5.03 15.90 4.92
N THR A 50 -4.70 16.27 6.16
CA THR A 50 -4.53 17.69 6.50
C THR A 50 -3.28 18.25 5.80
N PRO A 51 -3.27 19.54 5.41
CA PRO A 51 -2.10 20.15 4.79
C PRO A 51 -0.83 20.03 5.64
N ALA A 52 -0.96 20.08 6.97
CA ALA A 52 0.14 19.87 7.90
C ALA A 52 0.74 18.46 7.81
N LEU A 53 -0.11 17.43 7.71
CA LEU A 53 0.35 16.05 7.57
C LEU A 53 1.08 15.84 6.24
N ILE A 54 0.55 16.40 5.16
CA ILE A 54 1.21 16.37 3.85
C ILE A 54 2.54 17.11 3.88
N ALA A 55 2.60 18.31 4.46
CA ALA A 55 3.83 19.08 4.57
C ALA A 55 4.92 18.35 5.37
N LEU A 56 4.54 17.61 6.42
CA LEU A 56 5.48 16.79 7.19
C LEU A 56 5.95 15.56 6.41
N ALA A 57 5.05 14.92 5.66
CA ALA A 57 5.37 13.76 4.83
C ALA A 57 6.11 14.14 3.53
N ALA A 58 6.03 15.40 3.12
CA ALA A 58 6.71 15.94 1.95
C ALA A 58 8.21 16.04 2.22
N VAL A 59 8.94 15.03 1.75
CA VAL A 59 10.41 15.02 1.68
C VAL A 59 10.76 14.81 0.20
N PRO A 60 11.84 15.43 -0.32
CA PRO A 60 12.22 15.32 -1.72
C PRO A 60 12.26 13.87 -2.18
N ILE A 61 11.62 13.59 -3.31
CA ILE A 61 11.68 12.30 -3.99
C ILE A 61 13.08 12.21 -4.62
N PRO A 62 13.93 11.25 -4.24
CA PRO A 62 15.15 10.94 -4.98
C PRO A 62 14.81 10.69 -6.46
N PRO A 63 15.57 11.24 -7.41
CA PRO A 63 15.14 11.35 -8.80
C PRO A 63 15.07 10.02 -9.57
N GLU A 64 15.62 8.92 -9.06
CA GLU A 64 15.60 7.64 -9.78
C GLU A 64 14.57 6.69 -9.16
N THR A 65 13.42 6.58 -9.82
CA THR A 65 12.42 5.54 -9.59
C THR A 65 12.25 4.70 -10.86
N SER A 66 11.95 3.41 -10.69
CA SER A 66 11.70 2.51 -11.81
C SER A 66 10.69 1.42 -11.43
N ALA A 67 10.24 0.66 -12.43
CA ALA A 67 9.39 -0.50 -12.19
C ALA A 67 10.15 -1.56 -11.39
N MET A 68 9.62 -1.89 -10.21
CA MET A 68 10.20 -2.81 -9.25
C MET A 68 9.70 -4.22 -9.50
N LYS A 69 10.62 -5.15 -9.74
CA LYS A 69 10.30 -6.58 -9.78
C LYS A 69 10.16 -7.12 -8.35
N PRO A 70 9.06 -7.84 -8.03
CA PRO A 70 8.93 -8.51 -6.74
C PRO A 70 9.92 -9.68 -6.63
N ASP A 71 10.41 -9.91 -5.42
CA ASP A 71 11.30 -11.05 -5.13
C ASP A 71 10.50 -12.34 -4.91
N ARG A 72 9.25 -12.22 -4.44
CA ARG A 72 8.34 -13.34 -4.25
C ARG A 72 6.89 -12.94 -4.54
N ILE A 73 6.16 -13.84 -5.17
CA ILE A 73 4.73 -13.72 -5.44
C ILE A 73 4.01 -14.86 -4.71
N GLU A 74 2.94 -14.55 -3.99
CA GLU A 74 2.13 -15.49 -3.22
C GLU A 74 0.64 -15.22 -3.45
N GLY A 75 -0.21 -16.24 -3.28
CA GLY A 75 -1.66 -16.10 -3.36
C GLY A 75 -2.26 -16.89 -4.53
N THR A 76 -3.04 -16.21 -5.36
CA THR A 76 -3.80 -16.84 -6.45
C THR A 76 -2.89 -17.26 -7.59
N GLU A 77 -3.05 -18.50 -8.05
CA GLU A 77 -2.33 -19.01 -9.23
C GLU A 77 -3.11 -18.78 -10.53
N PRO A 78 -2.44 -18.50 -11.66
CA PRO A 78 -0.98 -18.40 -11.87
C PRO A 78 -0.41 -17.00 -11.55
N GLY A 79 0.08 -16.77 -10.33
CA GLY A 79 0.30 -15.41 -9.81
C GLY A 79 1.38 -14.59 -10.54
N PHE A 80 2.34 -15.27 -11.17
CA PHE A 80 3.41 -14.66 -11.96
C PHE A 80 2.90 -13.91 -13.20
N GLN A 81 1.70 -14.25 -13.70
CA GLN A 81 1.11 -13.60 -14.88
C GLN A 81 0.78 -12.13 -14.62
N ALA A 82 0.60 -11.72 -13.37
CA ALA A 82 0.38 -10.31 -13.05
C ALA A 82 1.64 -9.42 -13.24
N PHE A 83 2.79 -10.02 -13.61
CA PHE A 83 4.10 -9.35 -13.72
C PHE A 83 4.89 -9.77 -14.96
N ASP A 84 4.26 -10.47 -15.92
CA ASP A 84 4.94 -11.04 -17.09
C ASP A 84 4.97 -10.10 -18.31
N ARG A 85 4.26 -8.96 -18.23
CA ARG A 85 4.09 -7.98 -19.31
C ARG A 85 3.33 -8.51 -20.53
N ASP A 86 2.62 -9.63 -20.39
CA ASP A 86 1.73 -10.17 -21.42
C ASP A 86 0.30 -9.71 -21.17
N GLU A 87 -0.19 -8.86 -22.07
CA GLU A 87 -1.52 -8.26 -21.95
C GLU A 87 -2.67 -9.26 -22.10
N ASN A 88 -2.37 -10.49 -22.53
CA ASN A 88 -3.35 -11.55 -22.76
C ASN A 88 -3.45 -12.55 -21.62
N THR A 89 -2.50 -12.56 -20.68
CA THR A 89 -2.54 -13.42 -19.50
C THR A 89 -3.26 -12.71 -18.35
N GLY A 90 -3.60 -13.45 -17.28
CA GLY A 90 -4.31 -12.84 -16.16
C GLY A 90 -4.55 -13.79 -15.00
N VAL A 91 -4.53 -13.22 -13.80
CA VAL A 91 -4.72 -13.91 -12.54
C VAL A 91 -6.17 -13.70 -12.07
N PRO A 92 -6.96 -14.77 -11.87
CA PRO A 92 -8.36 -14.66 -11.46
C PRO A 92 -8.50 -14.35 -9.96
N VAL A 93 -7.97 -13.20 -9.54
CA VAL A 93 -7.89 -12.77 -8.13
C VAL A 93 -9.24 -12.73 -7.43
N GLY A 94 -10.35 -12.47 -8.15
CA GLY A 94 -11.71 -12.50 -7.61
C GLY A 94 -12.15 -13.87 -7.05
N LYS A 95 -11.49 -14.95 -7.48
CA LYS A 95 -11.76 -16.32 -7.02
C LYS A 95 -10.84 -16.76 -5.87
N ALA A 96 -9.98 -15.87 -5.39
CA ALA A 96 -9.07 -16.17 -4.30
C ALA A 96 -9.80 -16.59 -3.02
N LEU A 97 -9.29 -17.62 -2.36
CA LEU A 97 -9.79 -18.03 -1.06
C LEU A 97 -9.30 -17.07 0.02
N LYS A 98 -10.23 -16.56 0.84
CA LYS A 98 -9.90 -15.69 1.96
C LYS A 98 -9.20 -16.48 3.06
N SER A 99 -7.88 -16.36 3.12
CA SER A 99 -7.06 -17.00 4.16
C SER A 99 -7.19 -16.27 5.51
N LYS A 100 -6.66 -16.86 6.58
CA LYS A 100 -6.55 -16.18 7.89
C LYS A 100 -5.64 -14.94 7.85
N ARG A 101 -4.80 -14.81 6.82
CA ARG A 101 -3.85 -13.71 6.60
C ARG A 101 -4.33 -12.72 5.55
N TRP A 102 -5.62 -12.75 5.18
CA TRP A 102 -6.17 -11.94 4.11
C TRP A 102 -5.83 -10.45 4.21
N GLU A 103 -5.86 -9.87 5.41
CA GLU A 103 -5.52 -8.47 5.64
C GLU A 103 -4.07 -8.08 5.26
N ALA A 104 -3.16 -9.05 5.25
CA ALA A 104 -1.76 -8.88 4.85
C ALA A 104 -1.53 -9.34 3.41
N ASP A 105 -2.09 -10.49 3.02
CA ASP A 105 -1.74 -11.16 1.77
C ASP A 105 -2.68 -10.81 0.60
N GLY A 106 -3.93 -10.46 0.90
CA GLY A 106 -4.96 -10.29 -0.13
C GLY A 106 -5.13 -11.53 -1.01
N ALA A 107 -5.62 -11.32 -2.23
CA ALA A 107 -5.73 -12.34 -3.26
C ALA A 107 -4.39 -12.66 -3.93
N LEU A 108 -3.50 -11.68 -4.00
CA LEU A 108 -2.16 -11.79 -4.57
C LEU A 108 -1.24 -10.83 -3.81
N ARG A 109 -0.10 -11.34 -3.32
CA ARG A 109 0.92 -10.58 -2.61
C ARG A 109 2.21 -10.58 -3.42
N ALA A 110 2.78 -9.41 -3.65
CA ALA A 110 4.09 -9.21 -4.25
C ALA A 110 5.04 -8.61 -3.19
N SER A 111 6.02 -9.40 -2.77
CA SER A 111 6.94 -9.07 -1.67
C SER A 111 8.31 -8.63 -2.16
N TYR A 112 8.97 -7.76 -1.39
CA TYR A 112 10.28 -7.19 -1.66
C TYR A 112 11.25 -7.46 -0.50
N ALA A 113 12.43 -7.98 -0.83
CA ALA A 113 13.52 -8.29 0.08
C ALA A 113 14.87 -7.85 -0.54
N PRO A 114 15.55 -6.83 0.01
CA PRO A 114 15.12 -5.93 1.10
C PRO A 114 13.84 -5.15 0.80
N THR A 115 13.23 -4.54 1.82
CA THR A 115 12.05 -3.67 1.63
C THR A 115 12.36 -2.55 0.65
N LEU A 116 11.34 -2.10 -0.09
CA LEU A 116 11.51 -0.92 -0.92
C LEU A 116 11.78 0.29 -0.03
N LYS A 117 12.88 0.99 -0.32
CA LYS A 117 13.14 2.29 0.30
C LYS A 117 12.10 3.32 -0.10
N GLN A 118 11.47 3.16 -1.27
CA GLN A 118 10.35 4.00 -1.66
C GLN A 118 9.38 3.32 -2.61
N LEU A 119 8.10 3.65 -2.49
CA LEU A 119 7.05 3.40 -3.47
C LEU A 119 6.38 4.73 -3.80
N VAL A 120 6.33 5.09 -5.10
CA VAL A 120 5.84 6.39 -5.57
C VAL A 120 4.58 6.31 -6.42
N SER A 121 4.37 5.20 -7.12
CA SER A 121 3.15 4.95 -7.87
C SER A 121 2.92 3.47 -8.09
N VAL A 122 1.68 3.13 -8.40
CA VAL A 122 1.27 1.83 -8.87
C VAL A 122 0.55 2.01 -10.20
N ARG A 123 0.85 1.16 -11.18
CA ARG A 123 0.04 1.03 -12.39
C ARG A 123 -0.60 -0.34 -12.37
N ILE A 124 -1.87 -0.40 -12.72
CA ILE A 124 -2.61 -1.65 -12.70
C ILE A 124 -3.45 -1.77 -13.97
N ARG A 125 -3.53 -3.00 -14.48
CA ARG A 125 -4.49 -3.38 -15.52
C ARG A 125 -5.29 -4.55 -14.98
N ALA A 126 -6.59 -4.38 -14.88
CA ALA A 126 -7.50 -5.39 -14.36
C ALA A 126 -8.84 -5.34 -15.08
N THR A 127 -9.61 -6.43 -15.00
CA THR A 127 -11.03 -6.47 -15.35
C THR A 127 -11.81 -6.69 -14.05
N GLY A 128 -12.64 -5.73 -13.66
CA GLY A 128 -13.36 -5.71 -12.38
C GLY A 128 -12.65 -4.88 -11.29
N PRO A 129 -13.41 -4.30 -10.34
CA PRO A 129 -12.89 -3.34 -9.38
C PRO A 129 -12.13 -4.01 -8.22
N GLY A 130 -11.26 -3.24 -7.60
CA GLY A 130 -10.51 -3.66 -6.42
C GLY A 130 -9.61 -2.60 -5.84
N THR A 131 -8.79 -3.02 -4.89
CA THR A 131 -7.81 -2.14 -4.25
C THR A 131 -6.44 -2.78 -4.19
N VAL A 132 -5.41 -1.95 -4.24
CA VAL A 132 -4.03 -2.34 -3.93
C VAL A 132 -3.68 -1.70 -2.59
N ARG A 133 -3.15 -2.50 -1.68
CA ARG A 133 -2.66 -2.06 -0.36
C ARG A 133 -1.17 -2.33 -0.27
N ALA A 134 -0.42 -1.41 0.30
CA ALA A 134 1.00 -1.64 0.60
C ALA A 134 1.14 -2.15 2.03
N ILE A 135 2.11 -3.02 2.30
CA ILE A 135 2.49 -3.46 3.64
C ILE A 135 3.72 -2.64 4.06
N VAL A 136 3.52 -1.63 4.90
CA VAL A 136 4.56 -0.72 5.38
C VAL A 136 5.00 -1.18 6.77
N ARG A 137 6.29 -1.50 6.93
CA ARG A 137 6.83 -1.90 8.24
C ARG A 137 6.81 -0.71 9.20
N THR A 138 6.57 -1.01 10.46
CA THR A 138 6.49 -0.01 11.54
C THR A 138 7.24 -0.50 12.77
N PRO A 139 7.53 0.39 13.75
CA PRO A 139 8.05 -0.01 15.04
C PRO A 139 7.16 -1.06 15.72
N GLN A 140 7.79 -1.96 16.50
CA GLN A 140 7.09 -3.04 17.19
C GLN A 140 5.92 -2.52 18.04
N GLY A 141 4.79 -3.22 17.97
CA GLY A 141 3.55 -2.84 18.69
C GLY A 141 2.75 -1.70 18.06
N VAL A 142 3.13 -1.21 16.87
CA VAL A 142 2.41 -0.15 16.16
C VAL A 142 1.73 -0.69 14.89
N GLY A 143 0.40 -0.81 14.90
CA GLY A 143 -0.36 -1.32 13.75
C GLY A 143 -0.74 -2.80 13.90
N LEU A 144 -0.86 -3.50 12.78
CA LEU A 144 -1.08 -4.95 12.74
C LEU A 144 0.21 -5.71 13.02
N LYS A 145 0.08 -6.91 13.55
CA LYS A 145 1.20 -7.86 13.71
C LYS A 145 1.20 -8.81 12.51
N ASP A 146 2.34 -8.97 11.83
CA ASP A 146 2.47 -10.04 10.84
C ASP A 146 2.51 -11.39 11.58
N PRO A 147 1.65 -12.36 11.24
CA PRO A 147 1.56 -13.62 11.98
C PRO A 147 2.70 -14.59 11.66
N GLU A 148 3.45 -14.36 10.58
CA GLU A 148 4.57 -15.21 10.15
C GLU A 148 5.92 -14.52 10.27
N LYS A 149 5.94 -13.20 10.12
CA LYS A 149 7.14 -12.38 10.26
C LYS A 149 7.07 -11.62 11.59
N ASP A 150 8.15 -11.58 12.35
CA ASP A 150 8.17 -10.90 13.65
C ASP A 150 8.29 -9.36 13.51
N PHE A 151 7.36 -8.73 12.79
CA PHE A 151 7.26 -7.28 12.66
C PHE A 151 5.83 -6.77 12.76
N ALA A 152 5.71 -5.49 13.11
CA ALA A 152 4.47 -4.74 13.01
C ALA A 152 4.40 -4.00 11.65
N PHE A 153 3.17 -3.79 11.16
CA PHE A 153 2.94 -3.09 9.90
C PHE A 153 1.62 -2.32 9.91
N VAL A 154 1.50 -1.40 8.95
CA VAL A 154 0.23 -0.78 8.53
C VAL A 154 0.01 -1.07 7.05
N ASN A 155 -1.24 -1.09 6.62
CA ASN A 155 -1.59 -1.53 5.27
C ASN A 155 -2.30 -0.46 4.40
N PRO A 156 -1.74 0.74 4.18
CA PRO A 156 -2.44 1.83 3.50
C PRO A 156 -2.94 1.43 2.10
N THR A 157 -4.14 1.87 1.74
CA THR A 157 -4.64 1.74 0.36
C THR A 157 -3.86 2.68 -0.55
N VAL A 158 -3.12 2.12 -1.51
CA VAL A 158 -2.31 2.89 -2.48
C VAL A 158 -3.00 3.10 -3.83
N CYS A 159 -3.99 2.27 -4.15
CA CYS A 159 -4.76 2.40 -5.36
C CYS A 159 -6.16 1.82 -5.16
N ARG A 160 -7.18 2.51 -5.67
CA ARG A 160 -8.53 1.96 -5.88
C ARG A 160 -8.76 1.97 -7.38
N PHE A 161 -8.94 0.80 -7.98
CA PHE A 161 -9.05 0.65 -9.42
C PHE A 161 -10.45 0.16 -9.79
N THR A 162 -10.89 0.59 -10.97
CA THR A 162 -12.20 0.26 -11.52
C THR A 162 -12.17 -1.04 -12.32
N GLY A 163 -11.02 -1.36 -12.91
CA GLY A 163 -10.78 -2.56 -13.70
C GLY A 163 -11.53 -2.54 -15.03
N THR A 164 -11.29 -1.51 -15.83
CA THR A 164 -11.91 -1.37 -17.17
C THR A 164 -11.24 -2.23 -18.25
N GLY A 165 -10.19 -2.97 -17.91
CA GLY A 165 -9.31 -3.66 -18.86
C GLY A 165 -8.23 -2.76 -19.46
N GLN A 166 -8.25 -1.46 -19.17
CA GLN A 166 -7.20 -0.50 -19.53
C GLN A 166 -6.25 -0.28 -18.35
N TRP A 167 -5.12 0.35 -18.62
CA TRP A 167 -4.19 0.79 -17.59
C TRP A 167 -4.80 1.91 -16.73
N GLU A 168 -4.73 1.74 -15.41
CA GLU A 168 -5.04 2.73 -14.41
C GLU A 168 -3.77 3.08 -13.64
N GLU A 169 -3.45 4.36 -13.54
CA GLU A 169 -2.27 4.85 -12.82
C GLU A 169 -2.68 5.53 -11.52
N CYS A 170 -2.03 5.12 -10.44
CA CYS A 170 -2.24 5.60 -9.08
C CYS A 170 -0.94 6.22 -8.55
N PRO A 171 -0.66 7.49 -8.87
CA PRO A 171 0.48 8.21 -8.30
C PRO A 171 0.19 8.56 -6.84
N LEU A 172 1.20 8.42 -5.98
CA LEU A 172 1.08 8.78 -4.57
C LEU A 172 1.45 10.25 -4.35
N GLN A 173 0.65 10.96 -3.56
CA GLN A 173 0.93 12.35 -3.20
C GLN A 173 2.22 12.50 -2.37
N VAL A 174 2.58 11.46 -1.62
CA VAL A 174 3.85 11.32 -0.92
C VAL A 174 4.38 9.89 -1.11
N PRO A 175 5.70 9.70 -1.30
CA PRO A 175 6.26 8.35 -1.37
C PRO A 175 6.04 7.61 -0.06
N LEU A 176 5.70 6.32 -0.12
CA LEU A 176 5.78 5.41 1.03
C LEU A 176 7.23 4.97 1.27
N ARG A 177 7.56 4.61 2.51
CA ARG A 177 8.86 4.04 2.93
C ARG A 177 8.66 2.65 3.50
N ASP A 178 9.75 1.88 3.57
CA ASP A 178 9.82 0.56 4.22
C ASP A 178 8.70 -0.39 3.79
N VAL A 179 8.42 -0.41 2.48
CA VAL A 179 7.37 -1.26 1.90
C VAL A 179 7.89 -2.68 1.76
N ASP A 180 7.32 -3.61 2.54
CA ASP A 180 7.62 -5.05 2.49
C ASP A 180 6.92 -5.74 1.32
N ALA A 181 5.70 -5.31 1.02
CA ALA A 181 4.89 -5.92 -0.03
C ALA A 181 3.80 -4.98 -0.54
N VAL A 182 3.22 -5.33 -1.68
CA VAL A 182 1.91 -4.84 -2.13
C VAL A 182 0.99 -6.03 -2.35
N SER A 183 -0.27 -5.85 -1.96
CA SER A 183 -1.27 -6.90 -1.97
C SER A 183 -2.54 -6.42 -2.68
N VAL A 184 -3.13 -7.28 -3.51
CA VAL A 184 -4.32 -6.98 -4.31
C VAL A 184 -5.56 -7.56 -3.65
N PHE A 185 -6.60 -6.74 -3.54
CA PHE A 185 -7.88 -7.07 -2.89
C PHE A 185 -9.01 -6.84 -3.89
N PRO A 186 -9.60 -7.90 -4.46
CA PRO A 186 -10.72 -7.77 -5.39
C PRO A 186 -12.00 -7.38 -4.64
N GLU A 187 -12.84 -6.56 -5.27
CA GLU A 187 -14.18 -6.23 -4.76
C GLU A 187 -15.26 -7.16 -5.30
N ARG A 188 -15.00 -7.87 -6.40
CA ARG A 188 -15.94 -8.81 -7.03
C ARG A 188 -15.31 -10.15 -7.40
N ALA A 189 -16.14 -11.19 -7.47
CA ALA A 189 -15.72 -12.56 -7.77
C ALA A 189 -15.24 -12.76 -9.22
N ASP A 190 -15.65 -11.88 -10.14
CA ASP A 190 -15.25 -11.87 -11.55
C ASP A 190 -13.96 -11.06 -11.81
N THR A 191 -13.32 -10.55 -10.76
CA THR A 191 -12.13 -9.69 -10.91
C THR A 191 -10.93 -10.49 -11.39
N GLU A 192 -10.29 -10.00 -12.45
CA GLU A 192 -9.08 -10.57 -13.03
C GLU A 192 -7.98 -9.50 -13.09
N LEU A 193 -6.82 -9.80 -12.53
CA LEU A 193 -5.64 -8.94 -12.59
C LEU A 193 -4.80 -9.33 -13.79
N LYS A 194 -4.65 -8.41 -14.75
CA LYS A 194 -3.84 -8.63 -15.95
C LYS A 194 -2.38 -8.27 -15.69
N GLU A 195 -2.14 -7.08 -15.16
CA GLU A 195 -0.78 -6.59 -14.90
C GLU A 195 -0.76 -5.68 -13.67
N LEU A 196 0.33 -5.72 -12.92
CA LEU A 196 0.62 -4.84 -11.79
C LEU A 196 2.08 -4.37 -11.84
N GLU A 197 2.28 -3.08 -12.04
CA GLU A 197 3.60 -2.44 -11.93
C GLU A 197 3.69 -1.58 -10.68
N VAL A 198 4.71 -1.83 -9.87
CA VAL A 198 5.05 -0.97 -8.73
C VAL A 198 6.24 -0.12 -9.08
N HIS A 199 6.13 1.20 -8.95
CA HIS A 199 7.22 2.12 -9.21
C HIS A 199 7.82 2.62 -7.90
N GLY A 200 9.14 2.52 -7.77
CA GLY A 200 9.82 2.79 -6.53
C GLY A 200 11.34 2.75 -6.65
N ALA A 201 12.02 2.60 -5.51
CA ALA A 201 13.46 2.34 -5.47
C ALA A 201 13.84 1.48 -4.26
N ARG A 202 14.99 0.79 -4.39
CA ARG A 202 15.62 -0.05 -3.37
C ARG A 202 16.75 0.66 -2.63
#